data_AF-A0A8H3DH16-F1
#
_entry.id   AF-A0A8H3DH16-F1
#
_cell.length_a   1.000
_cell.length_b   1.000
_cell.length_c   1.000
_cell.angle_alpha   90.00
_cell.angle_beta   90.00
_cell.angle_gamma   90.00
#
_symmetry.space_group_name_H-M   'P 1'
#
loop_
_entity.id
_entity.type
_entity.pdbx_description
1 polymer ?
#
loop_
_entity_poly.entity_id
_entity_poly.type
_entity_poly.pdbx_seq_one_letter_code
_entity_poly.pdbx_strand_id
1 'polypeptide(L)'
;MPADFSISSLSLLAMPHLPINVPPAPAPSPLGVLRLRGTEIITGYPGHEYGMRRALKKVLGEEKYDFFFDKFLEYFFTEKDAEFFASLGLNCIRVPFNYRHFEDDMNPGVYNERGFQWLDRIINILGSYGIYTILDLHAAPGGQNIDWHADTGVHRALFWEHIEFQNRAIALWEELARRYKGNTWVAGYNPLNEPTDEEHVRVIAWYERAQKAIHAVDPDHILFWDGNTWAADFSHFKDPLPGSCYAIHDYSNFGFPSGEPYKGTPEQKAKLERQFKRKIEFHQRVGCHIWNGEFGPVYASPSDGPDWESVNEDRYRLLKDQLGLYDTAKISWSIWLYKDIGFQGMVYAGPDTAYIKHFKPFLEKKKRVAADEWGADIKHFKPFLEKKKRVAADEWGADIKVVQHVFDPLEEWLVKEVPGIKKRYPPMWNVSTHVGRVLRNILLSEELYPEYAEYFRDLSFEQLDELAASFKFENCKQREGLNQVLREHAKLH
;
A
#
# COMPACT_ATOMS: atom_id res chain seq x y z
N MET A 1 -48.04 -46.37 12.67
CA MET A 1 -47.88 -45.12 13.44
C MET A 1 -47.39 -45.49 14.84
N PRO A 2 -46.61 -44.64 15.53
CA PRO A 2 -45.64 -43.61 15.10
C PRO A 2 -44.26 -43.92 15.77
N ALA A 3 -43.15 -43.18 15.63
CA ALA A 3 -42.98 -41.75 15.46
C ALA A 3 -41.66 -41.38 14.77
N ASP A 4 -41.77 -40.36 13.92
CA ASP A 4 -40.71 -39.48 13.46
C ASP A 4 -39.95 -38.85 14.63
N PHE A 5 -38.62 -38.76 14.49
CA PHE A 5 -37.85 -37.65 15.03
C PHE A 5 -36.97 -37.08 13.92
N SER A 6 -37.52 -36.07 13.26
CA SER A 6 -36.79 -35.01 12.57
C SER A 6 -35.81 -34.38 13.55
N ILE A 7 -34.50 -34.50 13.29
CA ILE A 7 -33.52 -33.58 13.85
C ILE A 7 -33.46 -32.41 12.86
N SER A 8 -34.26 -31.40 13.18
CA SER A 8 -34.19 -30.07 12.62
C SER A 8 -32.74 -29.59 12.61
N SER A 9 -32.29 -29.17 11.43
CA SER A 9 -31.13 -28.32 11.22
C SER A 9 -31.14 -27.15 12.22
N LEU A 10 -30.32 -27.24 13.26
CA LEU A 10 -29.82 -26.06 13.97
C LEU A 10 -28.87 -25.36 13.00
N SER A 11 -29.45 -24.57 12.09
CA SER A 11 -28.75 -23.48 11.44
C SER A 11 -28.20 -22.59 12.54
N LEU A 12 -26.88 -22.64 12.76
CA LEU A 12 -26.16 -21.57 13.41
C LEU A 12 -26.48 -20.31 12.61
N LEU A 13 -27.44 -19.53 13.10
CA LEU A 13 -27.66 -18.16 12.70
C LEU A 13 -26.41 -17.40 13.16
N ALA A 14 -25.35 -17.45 12.36
CA ALA A 14 -24.34 -16.41 12.38
C ALA A 14 -25.10 -15.09 12.23
N MET A 15 -24.89 -14.15 13.16
CA MET A 15 -25.40 -12.81 12.94
C MET A 15 -24.84 -12.32 11.61
N PRO A 16 -25.69 -11.86 10.68
CA PRO A 16 -25.20 -11.35 9.40
C PRO A 16 -24.27 -10.16 9.68
N HIS A 17 -23.26 -9.98 8.84
CA HIS A 17 -22.40 -8.80 8.83
C HIS A 17 -23.19 -7.51 9.05
N LEU A 18 -22.54 -6.50 9.65
CA LEU A 18 -23.18 -5.20 9.79
C LEU A 18 -23.52 -4.64 8.40
N PRO A 19 -24.70 -3.99 8.25
CA PRO A 19 -25.04 -3.34 7.00
C PRO A 19 -24.04 -2.22 6.72
N ILE A 20 -23.50 -2.20 5.50
CA ILE A 20 -22.62 -1.12 5.05
C ILE A 20 -23.51 0.06 4.69
N ASN A 21 -23.35 1.19 5.39
CA ASN A 21 -24.02 2.42 4.99
C ASN A 21 -23.33 3.01 3.76
N VAL A 22 -23.93 2.80 2.59
CA VAL A 22 -23.47 3.39 1.31
C VAL A 22 -24.24 4.70 1.10
N PRO A 23 -23.60 5.87 1.21
CA PRO A 23 -24.28 7.13 0.92
C PRO A 23 -24.73 7.17 -0.54
N PRO A 24 -25.77 7.94 -0.87
CA PRO A 24 -26.26 8.03 -2.24
C PRO A 24 -25.15 8.51 -3.18
N ALA A 25 -25.14 7.97 -4.40
CA ALA A 25 -24.18 8.38 -5.40
C ALA A 25 -24.40 9.86 -5.77
N PRO A 26 -23.37 10.71 -5.70
CA PRO A 26 -23.46 12.10 -6.14
C PRO A 26 -23.63 12.17 -7.67
N ALA A 27 -24.18 13.29 -8.16
CA ALA A 27 -24.29 13.52 -9.59
C ALA A 27 -22.89 13.47 -10.25
N PRO A 28 -22.73 12.88 -11.45
CA PRO A 28 -21.46 12.82 -12.15
C PRO A 28 -20.85 14.22 -12.36
N SER A 29 -19.54 14.36 -12.12
CA SER A 29 -18.80 15.60 -12.38
C SER A 29 -18.61 15.82 -13.89
N PRO A 30 -18.82 17.04 -14.43
CA PRO A 30 -18.38 17.40 -15.76
C PRO A 30 -16.85 17.56 -15.75
N LEU A 31 -16.15 16.65 -16.46
CA LEU A 31 -14.70 16.59 -16.72
C LEU A 31 -13.88 17.77 -16.15
N GLY A 32 -13.25 17.53 -15.00
CA GLY A 32 -12.18 18.36 -14.44
C GLY A 32 -10.85 17.58 -14.43
N VAL A 33 -9.73 18.30 -14.37
CA VAL A 33 -8.37 17.72 -14.39
C VAL A 33 -8.17 16.73 -13.22
N LEU A 34 -7.86 15.48 -13.56
CA LEU A 34 -7.64 14.35 -12.63
C LEU A 34 -6.28 14.47 -11.88
N ARG A 35 -6.27 14.48 -10.53
CA ARG A 35 -5.03 14.52 -9.71
C ARG A 35 -5.10 13.59 -8.48
N LEU A 36 -4.43 12.45 -8.60
CA LEU A 36 -4.77 11.12 -8.06
C LEU A 36 -4.08 10.82 -6.72
N ARG A 37 -4.51 9.95 -5.76
CA ARG A 37 -3.73 9.62 -4.50
C ARG A 37 -3.90 8.26 -3.79
N GLY A 38 -2.84 7.45 -3.63
CA GLY A 38 -2.90 6.09 -3.03
C GLY A 38 -3.39 5.99 -1.57
N THR A 39 -4.16 4.94 -1.25
CA THR A 39 -4.52 4.54 0.13
C THR A 39 -4.16 3.09 0.44
N GLU A 40 -2.88 2.72 0.43
CA GLU A 40 -2.52 1.51 1.16
C GLU A 40 -2.68 1.74 2.67
N ILE A 41 -2.70 0.65 3.43
CA ILE A 41 -2.99 0.69 4.85
C ILE A 41 -1.79 0.14 5.63
N ILE A 42 -1.03 1.04 6.28
CA ILE A 42 -0.02 0.66 7.27
C ILE A 42 -0.69 0.68 8.66
N THR A 43 -1.31 -0.43 9.06
CA THR A 43 -1.96 -0.59 10.38
C THR A 43 -1.10 -1.31 11.41
N GLY A 44 0.15 -1.62 11.07
CA GLY A 44 1.13 -2.20 12.00
C GLY A 44 1.08 -3.72 12.14
N TYR A 45 0.15 -4.43 11.49
CA TYR A 45 0.22 -5.90 11.43
C TYR A 45 1.44 -6.36 10.62
N PRO A 46 2.05 -7.51 10.93
CA PRO A 46 3.22 -8.01 10.20
C PRO A 46 2.79 -8.72 8.89
N GLY A 47 3.68 -8.73 7.89
CA GLY A 47 3.54 -9.53 6.66
C GLY A 47 2.23 -9.35 5.86
N HIS A 48 1.71 -10.45 5.35
CA HIS A 48 0.56 -10.56 4.46
C HIS A 48 -0.79 -10.40 5.18
N GLU A 49 -1.72 -9.69 4.54
CA GLU A 49 -3.07 -9.47 5.03
C GLU A 49 -3.85 -10.78 5.21
N TYR A 50 -3.79 -11.71 4.25
CA TYR A 50 -4.57 -12.97 4.31
C TYR A 50 -4.18 -13.80 5.53
N GLY A 51 -2.88 -13.86 5.84
CA GLY A 51 -2.33 -14.63 6.95
C GLY A 51 -2.72 -14.02 8.29
N MET A 52 -2.59 -12.70 8.40
CA MET A 52 -3.07 -11.96 9.57
C MET A 52 -4.58 -12.13 9.76
N ARG A 53 -5.38 -12.03 8.70
CA ARG A 53 -6.85 -12.16 8.74
C ARG A 53 -7.26 -13.54 9.24
N ARG A 54 -6.59 -14.59 8.75
CA ARG A 54 -6.80 -15.97 9.19
C ARG A 54 -6.48 -16.15 10.68
N ALA A 55 -5.36 -15.60 11.15
CA ALA A 55 -4.96 -15.69 12.55
C ALA A 55 -5.97 -14.96 13.47
N LEU A 56 -6.37 -13.74 13.11
CA LEU A 56 -7.39 -12.97 13.85
C LEU A 56 -8.72 -13.73 13.90
N LYS A 57 -9.18 -14.25 12.76
CA LYS A 57 -10.44 -15.01 12.69
C LYS A 57 -10.44 -16.23 13.60
N LYS A 58 -9.29 -16.92 13.72
CA LYS A 58 -9.12 -18.05 14.63
C LYS A 58 -9.23 -17.66 16.11
N VAL A 59 -8.74 -16.48 16.49
CA VAL A 59 -8.76 -16.00 17.88
C VAL A 59 -10.10 -15.35 18.26
N LEU A 60 -10.65 -14.52 17.37
CA LEU A 60 -11.88 -13.77 17.60
C LEU A 60 -13.15 -14.62 17.40
N GLY A 61 -13.08 -15.63 16.54
CA GLY A 61 -14.28 -16.26 15.96
C GLY A 61 -14.90 -15.39 14.87
N GLU A 62 -15.82 -15.98 14.09
CA GLU A 62 -16.46 -15.37 12.92
C GLU A 62 -17.10 -14.00 13.25
N GLU A 63 -17.97 -13.97 14.26
CA GLU A 63 -18.82 -12.82 14.57
C GLU A 63 -18.03 -11.57 14.97
N LYS A 64 -17.05 -11.71 15.87
CA LYS A 64 -16.20 -10.60 16.30
C LYS A 64 -15.20 -10.18 15.23
N TYR A 65 -14.72 -11.13 14.42
CA TYR A 65 -13.86 -10.85 13.29
C TYR A 65 -14.58 -9.95 12.28
N ASP A 66 -15.78 -10.34 11.87
CA ASP A 66 -16.60 -9.59 10.92
C ASP A 66 -16.94 -8.21 11.47
N PHE A 67 -17.40 -8.15 12.72
CA PHE A 67 -17.68 -6.87 13.40
C PHE A 67 -16.47 -5.94 13.41
N PHE A 68 -15.30 -6.44 13.81
CA PHE A 68 -14.09 -5.62 13.90
C PHE A 68 -13.68 -5.07 12.55
N PHE A 69 -13.63 -5.89 11.49
CA PHE A 69 -13.23 -5.42 10.17
C PHE A 69 -14.25 -4.49 9.53
N ASP A 70 -15.54 -4.71 9.78
CA ASP A 70 -16.60 -3.80 9.34
C ASP A 70 -16.42 -2.41 9.96
N LYS A 71 -16.21 -2.36 11.28
CA LYS A 71 -15.94 -1.10 12.00
C LYS A 71 -14.61 -0.47 11.62
N PHE A 72 -13.59 -1.29 11.45
CA PHE A 72 -12.27 -0.83 11.05
C PHE A 72 -12.34 -0.14 9.68
N LEU A 73 -12.92 -0.77 8.66
CA LEU A 73 -13.07 -0.18 7.32
C LEU A 73 -14.00 1.04 7.34
N GLU A 74 -15.10 1.01 8.11
CA GLU A 74 -16.01 2.14 8.27
C GLU A 74 -15.29 3.38 8.84
N TYR A 75 -14.49 3.18 9.88
CA TYR A 75 -13.83 4.26 10.63
C TYR A 75 -12.51 4.70 10.00
N PHE A 76 -11.88 3.85 9.19
CA PHE A 76 -10.65 4.20 8.49
C PHE A 76 -10.86 5.33 7.48
N PHE A 77 -12.04 5.41 6.85
CA PHE A 77 -12.37 6.52 5.96
C PHE A 77 -13.85 6.91 6.04
N THR A 78 -14.10 8.16 6.42
CA THR A 78 -15.41 8.77 6.64
C THR A 78 -15.57 10.08 5.88
N GLU A 79 -16.74 10.71 5.96
CA GLU A 79 -16.98 12.04 5.38
C GLU A 79 -16.00 13.11 5.90
N LYS A 80 -15.61 13.05 7.19
CA LYS A 80 -14.62 13.98 7.76
C LYS A 80 -13.25 13.84 7.11
N ASP A 81 -12.90 12.63 6.71
CA ASP A 81 -11.64 12.36 6.02
C ASP A 81 -11.63 13.00 4.63
N ALA A 82 -12.74 12.88 3.89
CA ALA A 82 -12.95 13.52 2.60
C ALA A 82 -13.02 15.05 2.72
N GLU A 83 -13.71 15.58 3.73
CA GLU A 83 -13.76 17.02 4.03
C GLU A 83 -12.37 17.60 4.26
N PHE A 84 -11.58 16.94 5.12
CA PHE A 84 -10.21 17.32 5.38
C PHE A 84 -9.37 17.30 4.10
N PHE A 85 -9.47 16.23 3.31
CA PHE A 85 -8.74 16.08 2.06
C PHE A 85 -9.08 17.19 1.06
N ALA A 86 -10.36 17.49 0.86
CA ALA A 86 -10.83 18.59 0.02
C ALA A 86 -10.35 19.96 0.53
N SER A 87 -10.29 20.16 1.86
CA SER A 87 -9.80 21.41 2.47
C SER A 87 -8.31 21.70 2.20
N LEU A 88 -7.55 20.70 1.75
CA LEU A 88 -6.16 20.85 1.31
C LEU A 88 -6.06 21.23 -0.19
N GLY A 89 -7.18 21.28 -0.92
CA GLY A 89 -7.24 21.55 -2.36
C GLY A 89 -6.97 20.32 -3.23
N LEU A 90 -7.11 19.13 -2.65
CA LEU A 90 -6.78 17.85 -3.28
C LEU A 90 -8.02 17.22 -3.87
N ASN A 91 -7.87 16.51 -4.99
CA ASN A 91 -9.04 16.18 -5.81
C ASN A 91 -9.12 14.74 -6.34
N CYS A 92 -8.21 13.82 -6.00
CA CYS A 92 -8.43 12.40 -6.25
C CYS A 92 -7.65 11.49 -5.30
N ILE A 93 -8.24 10.31 -5.04
CA ILE A 93 -7.70 9.22 -4.24
C ILE A 93 -7.65 7.93 -5.08
N ARG A 94 -6.47 7.36 -5.29
CA ARG A 94 -6.21 5.96 -5.65
C ARG A 94 -6.49 5.06 -4.45
N VAL A 95 -7.46 4.17 -4.59
CA VAL A 95 -7.91 3.21 -3.59
C VAL A 95 -7.38 1.82 -3.99
N PRO A 96 -6.27 1.36 -3.38
CA PRO A 96 -5.83 -0.01 -3.52
C PRO A 96 -6.81 -0.96 -2.84
N PHE A 97 -7.01 -2.10 -3.48
CA PHE A 97 -7.78 -3.19 -2.93
C PHE A 97 -7.14 -4.54 -3.23
N ASN A 98 -7.37 -5.47 -2.32
CA ASN A 98 -7.03 -6.87 -2.46
C ASN A 98 -8.18 -7.61 -3.18
N TYR A 99 -7.87 -8.45 -4.18
CA TYR A 99 -8.90 -9.24 -4.88
C TYR A 99 -9.74 -10.10 -3.93
N ARG A 100 -9.19 -10.47 -2.76
CA ARG A 100 -9.88 -11.27 -1.73
C ARG A 100 -11.10 -10.58 -1.10
N HIS A 101 -11.27 -9.27 -1.31
CA HIS A 101 -12.53 -8.60 -0.95
C HIS A 101 -13.68 -8.97 -1.88
N PHE A 102 -13.38 -9.39 -3.11
CA PHE A 102 -14.35 -9.64 -4.17
C PHE A 102 -14.48 -11.12 -4.50
N GLU A 103 -13.45 -11.93 -4.28
CA GLU A 103 -13.43 -13.32 -4.72
C GLU A 103 -12.68 -14.20 -3.73
N ASP A 104 -13.19 -15.41 -3.51
CA ASP A 104 -12.53 -16.44 -2.71
C ASP A 104 -11.77 -17.43 -3.61
N ASP A 105 -10.56 -17.82 -3.21
CA ASP A 105 -9.72 -18.76 -3.97
C ASP A 105 -10.34 -20.14 -4.11
N MET A 106 -11.23 -20.55 -3.20
CA MET A 106 -11.93 -21.83 -3.29
C MET A 106 -13.18 -21.76 -4.18
N ASN A 107 -13.61 -20.57 -4.59
CA ASN A 107 -14.81 -20.35 -5.40
C ASN A 107 -14.54 -19.34 -6.52
N PRO A 108 -13.60 -19.63 -7.44
CA PRO A 108 -13.17 -18.65 -8.41
C PRO A 108 -14.28 -18.22 -9.35
N GLY A 109 -14.34 -16.91 -9.65
CA GLY A 109 -15.41 -16.30 -10.46
C GLY A 109 -16.77 -16.14 -9.74
N VAL A 110 -16.86 -16.48 -8.46
CA VAL A 110 -18.03 -16.16 -7.63
C VAL A 110 -17.73 -14.91 -6.82
N TYR A 111 -18.37 -13.79 -7.18
CA TYR A 111 -18.06 -12.51 -6.57
C TYR A 111 -18.88 -12.21 -5.30
N ASN A 112 -18.22 -11.64 -4.30
CA ASN A 112 -18.80 -11.17 -3.06
C ASN A 112 -19.27 -9.72 -3.20
N GLU A 113 -20.60 -9.52 -3.17
CA GLU A 113 -21.21 -8.20 -3.28
C GLU A 113 -20.71 -7.21 -2.21
N ARG A 114 -20.31 -7.72 -1.04
CA ARG A 114 -19.81 -6.90 0.07
C ARG A 114 -18.55 -6.12 -0.29
N GLY A 115 -17.66 -6.69 -1.10
CA GLY A 115 -16.46 -6.00 -1.58
C GLY A 115 -16.82 -4.75 -2.40
N PHE A 116 -17.78 -4.88 -3.31
CA PHE A 116 -18.25 -3.76 -4.13
C PHE A 116 -18.97 -2.70 -3.30
N GLN A 117 -19.76 -3.09 -2.29
CA GLN A 117 -20.41 -2.13 -1.39
C GLN A 117 -19.41 -1.23 -0.65
N TRP A 118 -18.25 -1.76 -0.25
CA TRP A 118 -17.18 -0.95 0.34
C TRP A 118 -16.57 0.03 -0.66
N LEU A 119 -16.34 -0.39 -1.90
CA LEU A 119 -15.90 0.50 -2.97
C LEU A 119 -16.94 1.58 -3.28
N ASP A 120 -18.20 1.22 -3.41
CA ASP A 120 -19.30 2.17 -3.67
C ASP A 120 -19.39 3.21 -2.56
N ARG A 121 -19.25 2.78 -1.30
CA ARG A 121 -19.25 3.69 -0.15
C ARG A 121 -18.14 4.73 -0.27
N ILE A 122 -16.89 4.31 -0.49
CA ILE A 122 -15.76 5.27 -0.56
C ILE A 122 -15.86 6.17 -1.80
N ILE A 123 -16.24 5.63 -2.96
CA ILE A 123 -16.45 6.41 -4.19
C ILE A 123 -17.53 7.50 -3.97
N ASN A 124 -18.66 7.14 -3.35
CA ASN A 124 -19.77 8.08 -3.13
C ASN A 124 -19.44 9.15 -2.08
N ILE A 125 -18.72 8.79 -1.01
CA ILE A 125 -18.17 9.77 -0.07
C ILE A 125 -17.25 10.74 -0.82
N LEU A 126 -16.24 10.23 -1.53
CA LEU A 126 -15.26 11.06 -2.23
C LEU A 126 -15.92 11.98 -3.26
N GLY A 127 -16.82 11.45 -4.08
CA GLY A 127 -17.53 12.24 -5.09
C GLY A 127 -18.39 13.35 -4.48
N SER A 128 -18.97 13.15 -3.29
CA SER A 128 -19.75 14.19 -2.60
C SER A 128 -18.91 15.39 -2.17
N TYR A 129 -17.58 15.24 -2.12
CA TYR A 129 -16.61 16.28 -1.80
C TYR A 129 -15.80 16.74 -3.03
N GLY A 130 -16.19 16.34 -4.24
CA GLY A 130 -15.49 16.73 -5.45
C GLY A 130 -14.16 16.00 -5.68
N ILE A 131 -14.00 14.81 -5.09
CA ILE A 131 -12.77 14.01 -5.13
C ILE A 131 -12.99 12.79 -6.04
N TYR A 132 -12.18 12.65 -7.09
CA TYR A 132 -12.21 11.46 -7.96
C TYR A 132 -11.56 10.24 -7.29
N THR A 133 -11.80 9.06 -7.84
CA THR A 133 -11.25 7.80 -7.36
C THR A 133 -10.48 7.07 -8.47
N ILE A 134 -9.26 6.58 -8.20
CA ILE A 134 -8.65 5.51 -9.02
C ILE A 134 -8.84 4.20 -8.30
N LEU A 135 -9.31 3.18 -8.99
CA LEU A 135 -9.41 1.84 -8.44
C LEU A 135 -8.13 1.10 -8.77
N ASP A 136 -7.43 0.58 -7.75
CA ASP A 136 -6.13 -0.08 -7.91
C ASP A 136 -6.16 -1.53 -7.41
N LEU A 137 -5.90 -2.49 -8.30
CA LEU A 137 -5.75 -3.89 -7.91
C LEU A 137 -4.35 -4.11 -7.34
N HIS A 138 -4.30 -4.06 -6.01
CA HIS A 138 -3.04 -4.02 -5.27
C HIS A 138 -2.47 -5.40 -4.97
N ALA A 139 -3.35 -6.37 -4.77
CA ALA A 139 -3.01 -7.78 -4.69
C ALA A 139 -3.88 -8.55 -5.68
N ALA A 140 -3.23 -9.24 -6.62
CA ALA A 140 -3.88 -10.10 -7.61
C ALA A 140 -3.83 -11.58 -7.18
N PRO A 141 -4.70 -12.47 -7.75
CA PRO A 141 -4.57 -13.91 -7.56
C PRO A 141 -3.14 -14.41 -7.81
N GLY A 142 -2.57 -15.20 -6.89
CA GLY A 142 -1.18 -15.67 -6.98
C GLY A 142 -0.08 -14.60 -6.84
N GLY A 143 -0.46 -13.32 -6.75
CA GLY A 143 0.35 -12.10 -6.62
C GLY A 143 1.44 -11.87 -7.67
N GLN A 144 1.51 -10.61 -8.03
CA GLN A 144 2.23 -10.08 -9.18
C GLN A 144 3.68 -9.68 -8.88
N ASN A 145 4.07 -9.72 -7.60
CA ASN A 145 5.43 -9.53 -7.14
C ASN A 145 5.71 -10.42 -5.93
N ILE A 146 6.89 -10.26 -5.32
CA ILE A 146 7.41 -11.13 -4.25
C ILE A 146 7.25 -10.52 -2.86
N ASP A 147 6.54 -9.40 -2.77
CA ASP A 147 6.41 -8.60 -1.57
C ASP A 147 5.10 -8.88 -0.82
N TRP A 148 5.11 -8.51 0.45
CA TRP A 148 4.01 -8.74 1.37
C TRP A 148 2.70 -8.07 0.92
N HIS A 149 2.76 -6.92 0.23
CA HIS A 149 1.59 -6.18 -0.24
C HIS A 149 0.89 -6.86 -1.44
N ALA A 150 1.56 -7.77 -2.15
CA ALA A 150 0.90 -8.63 -3.16
C ALA A 150 0.17 -9.85 -2.55
N ASP A 151 0.27 -10.01 -1.22
CA ASP A 151 -0.57 -10.90 -0.40
C ASP A 151 -0.54 -12.39 -0.82
N THR A 152 0.58 -12.90 -1.34
CA THR A 152 0.67 -14.29 -1.83
C THR A 152 0.95 -15.32 -0.75
N GLY A 153 1.62 -14.92 0.33
CA GLY A 153 2.13 -15.85 1.35
C GLY A 153 3.34 -16.65 0.92
N VAL A 154 3.90 -16.35 -0.25
CA VAL A 154 5.09 -17.03 -0.78
C VAL A 154 6.00 -15.99 -1.43
N HIS A 155 7.31 -16.13 -1.25
CA HIS A 155 8.29 -15.21 -1.88
C HIS A 155 8.48 -15.51 -3.37
N ARG A 156 7.39 -15.52 -4.14
CA ARG A 156 7.33 -15.85 -5.56
C ARG A 156 6.07 -15.24 -6.18
N ALA A 157 6.24 -14.59 -7.34
CA ALA A 157 5.15 -13.98 -8.09
C ALA A 157 4.43 -15.01 -8.97
N LEU A 158 3.54 -15.83 -8.38
CA LEU A 158 2.87 -16.94 -9.08
C LEU A 158 1.92 -16.46 -10.19
N PHE A 159 1.48 -15.19 -10.16
CA PHE A 159 0.68 -14.57 -11.21
C PHE A 159 1.29 -14.73 -12.62
N TRP A 160 2.62 -14.67 -12.72
CA TRP A 160 3.31 -14.79 -14.01
C TRP A 160 3.50 -16.23 -14.49
N GLU A 161 3.23 -17.21 -13.63
CA GLU A 161 3.45 -18.64 -13.91
C GLU A 161 2.16 -19.39 -14.25
N HIS A 162 1.01 -18.87 -13.81
CA HIS A 162 -0.27 -19.52 -13.98
C HIS A 162 -1.27 -18.63 -14.73
N ILE A 163 -1.68 -19.08 -15.91
CA ILE A 163 -2.63 -18.35 -16.77
C ILE A 163 -3.98 -18.10 -16.07
N GLU A 164 -4.42 -18.99 -15.20
CA GLU A 164 -5.70 -18.84 -14.50
C GLU A 164 -5.70 -17.68 -13.49
N PHE A 165 -4.56 -17.37 -12.87
CA PHE A 165 -4.46 -16.17 -12.02
C PHE A 165 -4.61 -14.88 -12.83
N GLN A 166 -4.03 -14.85 -14.02
CA GLN A 166 -4.19 -13.74 -14.96
C GLN A 166 -5.62 -13.61 -15.48
N ASN A 167 -6.26 -14.74 -15.79
CA ASN A 167 -7.64 -14.78 -16.26
C ASN A 167 -8.62 -14.29 -15.19
N ARG A 168 -8.43 -14.73 -13.94
CA ARG A 168 -9.24 -14.29 -12.79
C ARG A 168 -9.12 -12.78 -12.54
N ALA A 169 -7.91 -12.24 -12.60
CA ALA A 169 -7.72 -10.79 -12.49
C ALA A 169 -8.43 -10.01 -13.61
N ILE A 170 -8.36 -10.49 -14.86
CA ILE A 170 -9.07 -9.87 -15.99
C ILE A 170 -10.59 -9.97 -15.78
N ALA A 171 -11.11 -11.13 -15.37
CA ALA A 171 -12.54 -11.31 -15.13
C ALA A 171 -13.08 -10.40 -14.02
N LEU A 172 -12.30 -10.21 -12.94
CA LEU A 172 -12.63 -9.24 -11.88
C LEU A 172 -12.68 -7.81 -12.45
N TRP A 173 -11.72 -7.45 -13.31
CA TRP A 173 -11.71 -6.15 -13.96
C TRP A 173 -12.88 -5.93 -14.92
N GLU A 174 -13.33 -6.95 -15.65
CA GLU A 174 -14.55 -6.87 -16.46
C GLU A 174 -15.80 -6.63 -15.60
N GLU A 175 -15.85 -7.21 -14.39
CA GLU A 175 -16.93 -6.97 -13.42
C GLU A 175 -16.90 -5.54 -12.86
N LEU A 176 -15.72 -5.07 -12.45
CA LEU A 176 -15.52 -3.68 -11.99
C LEU A 176 -15.86 -2.68 -13.09
N ALA A 177 -15.39 -2.91 -14.32
CA ALA A 177 -15.70 -2.09 -15.48
C ALA A 177 -17.21 -2.04 -15.75
N ARG A 178 -17.92 -3.17 -15.66
CA ARG A 178 -19.37 -3.20 -15.88
C ARG A 178 -20.13 -2.36 -14.84
N ARG A 179 -19.65 -2.36 -13.59
CA ARG A 179 -20.26 -1.62 -12.47
C ARG A 179 -20.00 -0.13 -12.53
N TYR A 180 -18.77 0.25 -12.84
CA TYR A 180 -18.33 1.66 -12.77
C TYR A 180 -18.37 2.39 -14.10
N LYS A 181 -18.68 1.70 -15.22
CA LYS A 181 -18.91 2.32 -16.52
C LYS A 181 -19.84 3.54 -16.41
N GLY A 182 -19.37 4.67 -16.90
CA GLY A 182 -20.11 5.95 -16.90
C GLY A 182 -20.14 6.70 -15.56
N ASN A 183 -19.55 6.17 -14.49
CA ASN A 183 -19.38 6.90 -13.24
C ASN A 183 -18.15 7.81 -13.32
N THR A 184 -18.36 9.09 -13.62
CA THR A 184 -17.23 10.04 -13.80
C THR A 184 -16.48 10.38 -12.50
N TRP A 185 -16.97 9.97 -11.32
CA TRP A 185 -16.18 10.06 -10.08
C TRP A 185 -15.10 8.99 -10.00
N VAL A 186 -15.16 7.97 -10.84
CA VAL A 186 -14.02 7.09 -11.10
C VAL A 186 -13.18 7.71 -12.22
N ALA A 187 -11.95 8.07 -11.89
CA ALA A 187 -10.98 8.63 -12.84
C ALA A 187 -10.47 7.58 -13.83
N GLY A 188 -10.42 6.33 -13.37
CA GLY A 188 -9.96 5.19 -14.13
C GLY A 188 -9.47 4.06 -13.23
N TYR A 189 -8.82 3.10 -13.87
CA TYR A 189 -8.43 1.83 -13.29
C TYR A 189 -6.92 1.69 -13.34
N ASN A 190 -6.29 1.27 -12.25
CA ASN A 190 -4.90 0.86 -12.16
C ASN A 190 -4.89 -0.67 -12.09
N PRO A 191 -4.76 -1.39 -13.23
CA PRO A 191 -5.18 -2.79 -13.27
C PRO A 191 -4.27 -3.76 -12.50
N LEU A 192 -3.04 -3.35 -12.20
CA LEU A 192 -2.09 -4.17 -11.48
C LEU A 192 -0.99 -3.31 -10.86
N ASN A 193 -0.92 -3.30 -9.53
CA ASN A 193 0.12 -2.60 -8.79
C ASN A 193 1.48 -3.32 -8.89
N GLU A 194 2.55 -2.56 -9.14
CA GLU A 194 3.94 -2.99 -8.98
C GLU A 194 4.27 -4.39 -9.55
N PRO A 195 3.90 -4.69 -10.82
CA PRO A 195 4.22 -5.98 -11.42
C PRO A 195 5.74 -6.19 -11.46
N THR A 196 6.16 -7.41 -11.20
CA THR A 196 7.56 -7.77 -11.11
C THR A 196 7.80 -9.10 -11.83
N ASP A 197 8.18 -8.99 -13.09
CA ASP A 197 8.48 -10.10 -14.00
C ASP A 197 9.96 -10.05 -14.42
N GLU A 198 10.74 -11.05 -14.01
CA GLU A 198 12.15 -11.20 -14.40
C GLU A 198 12.33 -11.36 -15.93
N GLU A 199 11.30 -11.83 -16.64
CA GLU A 199 11.35 -11.99 -18.10
C GLU A 199 10.96 -10.70 -18.85
N HIS A 200 10.45 -9.68 -18.15
CA HIS A 200 9.92 -8.39 -18.64
C HIS A 200 8.78 -8.44 -19.68
N VAL A 201 8.59 -9.55 -20.39
CA VAL A 201 7.65 -9.66 -21.51
C VAL A 201 6.23 -10.04 -21.08
N ARG A 202 6.05 -10.70 -19.92
CA ARG A 202 4.73 -11.20 -19.50
C ARG A 202 3.83 -10.07 -19.01
N VAL A 203 4.40 -9.02 -18.42
CA VAL A 203 3.67 -7.80 -18.04
C VAL A 203 2.99 -7.18 -19.26
N ILE A 204 3.75 -6.98 -20.34
CA ILE A 204 3.25 -6.36 -21.58
C ILE A 204 2.17 -7.24 -22.21
N ALA A 205 2.43 -8.56 -22.32
CA ALA A 205 1.47 -9.50 -22.89
C ALA A 205 0.16 -9.55 -22.08
N TRP A 206 0.23 -9.43 -20.75
CA TRP A 206 -0.95 -9.36 -19.90
C TRP A 206 -1.68 -8.02 -20.06
N TYR A 207 -0.98 -6.89 -20.10
CA TYR A 207 -1.58 -5.57 -20.34
C TYR A 207 -2.34 -5.49 -21.66
N GLU A 208 -1.81 -6.07 -22.74
CA GLU A 208 -2.52 -6.12 -24.03
C GLU A 208 -3.84 -6.89 -23.95
N ARG A 209 -3.91 -7.94 -23.11
CA ARG A 209 -5.13 -8.74 -22.91
C ARG A 209 -6.12 -8.00 -21.99
N ALA A 210 -5.63 -7.48 -20.87
CA ALA A 210 -6.42 -6.74 -19.90
C ALA A 210 -7.02 -5.47 -20.52
N GLN A 211 -6.23 -4.70 -21.28
CA GLN A 211 -6.72 -3.49 -21.97
C GLN A 211 -7.91 -3.81 -22.88
N LYS A 212 -7.77 -4.82 -23.74
CA LYS A 212 -8.84 -5.21 -24.68
C LYS A 212 -10.10 -5.67 -23.96
N ALA A 213 -9.95 -6.47 -22.90
CA ALA A 213 -11.08 -6.98 -22.13
C ALA A 213 -11.83 -5.85 -21.40
N ILE A 214 -11.08 -4.98 -20.70
CA ILE A 214 -11.66 -3.86 -19.95
C ILE A 214 -12.34 -2.87 -20.89
N HIS A 215 -11.66 -2.42 -21.95
CA HIS A 215 -12.22 -1.43 -22.88
C HIS A 215 -13.32 -1.98 -23.78
N ALA A 216 -13.46 -3.30 -23.92
CA ALA A 216 -14.65 -3.90 -24.54
C ALA A 216 -15.91 -3.67 -23.71
N VAL A 217 -15.77 -3.58 -22.38
CA VAL A 217 -16.86 -3.27 -21.45
C VAL A 217 -17.01 -1.76 -21.26
N ASP A 218 -15.91 -1.06 -20.99
CA ASP A 218 -15.86 0.33 -20.56
C ASP A 218 -14.75 1.10 -21.29
N PRO A 219 -15.05 1.69 -22.47
CA PRO A 219 -14.04 2.30 -23.34
C PRO A 219 -13.55 3.68 -22.87
N ASP A 220 -14.22 4.32 -21.92
CA ASP A 220 -14.01 5.74 -21.59
C ASP A 220 -13.06 5.94 -20.39
N HIS A 221 -12.99 4.98 -19.47
CA HIS A 221 -12.11 5.07 -18.30
C HIS A 221 -10.63 4.87 -18.67
N ILE A 222 -9.78 5.70 -18.08
CA ILE A 222 -8.32 5.65 -18.26
C ILE A 222 -7.77 4.39 -17.61
N LEU A 223 -6.84 3.71 -18.28
CA LEU A 223 -6.08 2.61 -17.71
C LEU A 223 -4.69 3.09 -17.30
N PHE A 224 -4.41 3.05 -16.01
CA PHE A 224 -3.14 3.43 -15.40
C PHE A 224 -2.25 2.18 -15.25
N TRP A 225 -1.23 2.08 -16.10
CA TRP A 225 -0.35 0.91 -16.15
C TRP A 225 0.96 1.16 -15.42
N ASP A 226 1.19 0.42 -14.34
CA ASP A 226 2.47 0.43 -13.65
C ASP A 226 3.58 -0.14 -14.55
N GLY A 227 4.78 0.42 -14.45
CA GLY A 227 5.97 -0.18 -15.02
C GLY A 227 6.32 -1.53 -14.37
N ASN A 228 7.20 -2.30 -15.02
CA ASN A 228 7.75 -3.51 -14.40
C ASN A 228 8.68 -3.14 -13.23
N THR A 229 9.05 -4.13 -12.42
CA THR A 229 9.99 -3.97 -11.29
C THR A 229 9.53 -2.84 -10.34
N TRP A 230 8.37 -3.02 -9.71
CA TRP A 230 7.76 -2.03 -8.80
C TRP A 230 7.58 -0.65 -9.44
N ALA A 231 6.95 -0.61 -10.62
CA ALA A 231 6.68 0.60 -11.37
C ALA A 231 7.93 1.45 -11.71
N ALA A 232 9.13 0.85 -11.71
CA ALA A 232 10.40 1.55 -11.89
C ALA A 232 11.05 1.33 -13.27
N ASP A 233 10.60 0.33 -14.03
CA ASP A 233 11.21 -0.05 -15.31
C ASP A 233 10.22 -0.14 -16.48
N PHE A 234 10.48 0.69 -17.50
CA PHE A 234 9.73 0.77 -18.75
C PHE A 234 10.58 0.38 -19.98
N SER A 235 11.80 -0.13 -19.79
CA SER A 235 12.77 -0.35 -20.87
C SER A 235 12.29 -1.30 -21.97
N HIS A 236 11.39 -2.25 -21.65
CA HIS A 236 10.80 -3.20 -22.59
C HIS A 236 9.47 -2.73 -23.19
N PHE A 237 8.87 -1.65 -22.66
CA PHE A 237 7.63 -1.11 -23.16
C PHE A 237 7.86 -0.41 -24.52
N LYS A 238 6.91 -0.59 -25.44
CA LYS A 238 6.99 -0.09 -26.82
C LYS A 238 6.00 1.04 -27.05
N ASP A 239 4.94 0.77 -27.81
CA ASP A 239 3.90 1.73 -28.12
C ASP A 239 2.88 1.80 -26.97
N PRO A 240 2.32 2.97 -26.68
CA PRO A 240 1.29 3.10 -25.67
C PRO A 240 0.01 2.35 -26.09
N LEU A 241 -0.63 1.68 -25.13
CA LEU A 241 -1.93 1.07 -25.36
C LEU A 241 -3.02 2.18 -25.45
N PRO A 242 -4.15 1.95 -26.15
CA PRO A 242 -5.24 2.92 -26.22
C PRO A 242 -5.79 3.29 -24.83
N GLY A 243 -6.23 4.54 -24.66
CA GLY A 243 -6.85 5.05 -23.43
C GLY A 243 -5.99 4.87 -22.17
N SER A 244 -4.67 4.93 -22.31
CA SER A 244 -3.73 4.57 -21.26
C SER A 244 -2.91 5.75 -20.73
N CYS A 245 -2.63 5.71 -19.43
CA CYS A 245 -1.60 6.49 -18.75
C CYS A 245 -0.62 5.49 -18.11
N TYR A 246 0.68 5.81 -18.09
CA TYR A 246 1.68 4.91 -17.50
C TYR A 246 2.15 5.47 -16.15
N ALA A 247 2.13 4.62 -15.13
CA ALA A 247 2.35 4.98 -13.74
C ALA A 247 3.77 4.68 -13.28
N ILE A 248 4.50 5.68 -12.78
CA ILE A 248 5.78 5.48 -12.09
C ILE A 248 5.55 5.43 -10.58
N HIS A 249 6.42 4.75 -9.82
CA HIS A 249 6.57 4.97 -8.38
C HIS A 249 7.92 5.65 -8.08
N ASP A 250 7.87 6.84 -7.49
CA ASP A 250 9.03 7.72 -7.31
C ASP A 250 9.48 7.89 -5.85
N TYR A 251 9.77 6.77 -5.20
CA TYR A 251 10.47 6.78 -3.92
C TYR A 251 11.97 7.08 -4.10
N SER A 252 12.51 7.81 -3.12
CA SER A 252 13.93 8.17 -3.01
C SER A 252 14.50 7.67 -1.69
N ASN A 253 15.69 7.05 -1.70
CA ASN A 253 16.38 6.59 -0.49
C ASN A 253 16.57 7.71 0.55
N PHE A 254 16.68 8.96 0.09
CA PHE A 254 16.71 10.15 0.94
C PHE A 254 15.45 10.34 1.80
N GLY A 255 14.37 9.60 1.55
CA GLY A 255 13.12 9.61 2.30
C GLY A 255 13.05 8.53 3.39
N PHE A 256 14.01 7.61 3.48
CA PHE A 256 13.96 6.45 4.38
C PHE A 256 14.92 6.56 5.58
N PRO A 257 14.64 5.88 6.71
CA PRO A 257 15.48 5.95 7.93
C PRO A 257 16.95 5.58 7.73
N SER A 258 17.20 4.54 6.92
CA SER A 258 18.51 4.05 6.48
C SER A 258 19.25 5.03 5.57
N GLY A 259 18.52 5.90 4.87
CA GLY A 259 19.06 6.83 3.88
C GLY A 259 19.90 7.95 4.45
N GLU A 260 20.73 8.53 3.59
CA GLU A 260 21.45 9.77 3.87
C GLU A 260 20.46 10.92 4.15
N PRO A 261 20.71 11.78 5.15
CA PRO A 261 19.89 12.98 5.36
C PRO A 261 19.88 13.92 4.14
N TYR A 262 18.68 14.33 3.72
CA TYR A 262 18.51 15.23 2.58
C TYR A 262 18.66 16.70 2.99
N LYS A 263 19.82 17.28 2.73
CA LYS A 263 20.12 18.70 2.99
C LYS A 263 19.81 19.61 1.81
N GLY A 264 19.42 19.05 0.67
CA GLY A 264 19.10 19.82 -0.54
C GLY A 264 20.33 20.44 -1.19
N THR A 265 21.50 19.80 -1.05
CA THR A 265 22.72 20.26 -1.73
C THR A 265 22.56 20.15 -3.25
N PRO A 266 23.34 20.90 -4.04
CA PRO A 266 23.31 20.79 -5.49
C PRO A 266 23.50 19.34 -6.00
N GLU A 267 24.37 18.57 -5.35
CA GLU A 267 24.65 17.17 -5.70
C GLU A 267 23.43 16.27 -5.42
N GLN A 268 22.79 16.46 -4.26
CA GLN A 268 21.59 15.70 -3.88
C GLN A 268 20.41 16.02 -4.81
N LYS A 269 20.18 17.31 -5.12
CA LYS A 269 19.16 17.75 -6.09
C LYS A 269 19.42 17.18 -7.49
N ALA A 270 20.67 17.24 -7.96
CA ALA A 270 21.05 16.66 -9.25
C ALA A 270 20.88 15.14 -9.29
N LYS A 271 21.08 14.44 -8.16
CA LYS A 271 20.81 13.00 -8.04
C LYS A 271 19.32 12.71 -8.15
N LEU A 272 18.46 13.45 -7.42
CA LEU A 272 17.01 13.32 -7.52
C LEU A 272 16.51 13.54 -8.95
N GLU A 273 16.95 14.63 -9.59
CA GLU A 273 16.55 14.96 -10.96
C GLU A 273 16.95 13.86 -11.95
N ARG A 274 18.17 13.31 -11.84
CA ARG A 274 18.60 12.16 -12.67
C ARG A 274 17.71 10.94 -12.47
N GLN A 275 17.40 10.60 -11.22
CA GLN A 275 16.58 9.44 -10.89
C GLN A 275 15.17 9.60 -11.45
N PHE A 276 14.58 10.77 -11.28
CA PHE A 276 13.27 11.12 -11.83
C PHE A 276 13.26 11.03 -13.36
N LYS A 277 14.22 11.70 -14.04
CA LYS A 277 14.34 11.67 -15.51
C LYS A 277 14.45 10.26 -16.09
N ARG A 278 15.22 9.38 -15.42
CA ARG A 278 15.32 7.97 -15.82
C ARG A 278 13.97 7.26 -15.78
N LYS A 279 13.16 7.49 -14.73
CA LYS A 279 11.86 6.82 -14.56
C LYS A 279 10.83 7.26 -15.60
N ILE A 280 10.92 8.51 -16.09
CA ILE A 280 9.97 9.07 -17.06
C ILE A 280 10.46 9.04 -18.51
N GLU A 281 11.62 8.45 -18.79
CA GLU A 281 12.24 8.45 -20.12
C GLU A 281 11.30 7.84 -21.18
N PHE A 282 10.64 6.74 -20.83
CA PHE A 282 9.64 6.09 -21.68
C PHE A 282 8.49 7.05 -22.04
N HIS A 283 7.91 7.70 -21.05
CA HIS A 283 6.76 8.60 -21.22
C HIS A 283 7.11 9.80 -22.08
N GLN A 284 8.31 10.38 -21.87
CA GLN A 284 8.83 11.46 -22.70
C GLN A 284 9.02 11.03 -24.15
N ARG A 285 9.53 9.81 -24.37
CA ARG A 285 9.73 9.23 -25.71
C ARG A 285 8.41 9.03 -26.45
N VAL A 286 7.36 8.55 -25.78
CA VAL A 286 6.06 8.25 -26.42
C VAL A 286 5.06 9.40 -26.35
N GLY A 287 5.38 10.48 -25.62
CA GLY A 287 4.53 11.67 -25.49
C GLY A 287 3.23 11.42 -24.71
N CYS A 288 3.21 10.46 -23.77
CA CYS A 288 2.02 10.17 -22.97
C CYS A 288 2.00 10.97 -21.65
N HIS A 289 0.81 11.12 -21.07
CA HIS A 289 0.69 11.67 -19.71
C HIS A 289 1.37 10.75 -18.70
N ILE A 290 1.94 11.35 -17.67
CA ILE A 290 2.64 10.65 -16.59
C ILE A 290 1.82 10.80 -15.32
N TRP A 291 1.60 9.66 -14.67
CA TRP A 291 1.12 9.64 -13.31
C TRP A 291 2.18 9.03 -12.41
N ASN A 292 2.47 9.68 -11.28
CA ASN A 292 3.24 9.07 -10.21
C ASN A 292 2.27 8.44 -9.22
N GLY A 293 2.15 7.11 -9.23
CA GLY A 293 1.18 6.35 -8.44
C GLY A 293 1.52 6.29 -6.95
N GLU A 294 2.81 6.42 -6.62
CA GLU A 294 3.30 6.39 -5.24
C GLU A 294 4.64 7.12 -5.09
N PHE A 295 4.73 7.89 -4.02
CA PHE A 295 5.97 8.47 -3.51
C PHE A 295 5.73 8.94 -2.09
N GLY A 296 6.78 9.21 -1.33
CA GLY A 296 6.66 9.77 0.01
C GLY A 296 7.87 9.45 0.88
N PRO A 297 8.24 10.33 1.82
CA PRO A 297 9.22 10.01 2.84
C PRO A 297 8.59 9.37 4.07
N VAL A 298 9.37 8.57 4.81
CA VAL A 298 9.06 8.07 6.15
C VAL A 298 9.51 9.08 7.19
N TYR A 299 8.58 9.43 8.08
CA TYR A 299 8.79 10.42 9.13
C TYR A 299 9.22 9.77 10.45
N ALA A 300 10.07 10.49 11.17
CA ALA A 300 10.46 10.14 12.52
C ALA A 300 9.43 10.65 13.54
N SER A 301 9.43 10.02 14.71
CA SER A 301 8.62 10.31 15.88
C SER A 301 9.52 10.58 17.09
N PRO A 302 9.00 11.12 18.20
CA PRO A 302 9.76 11.25 19.45
C PRO A 302 10.40 9.95 19.94
N SER A 303 9.85 8.78 19.56
CA SER A 303 10.40 7.47 19.93
C SER A 303 11.65 7.06 19.15
N ASP A 304 11.97 7.78 18.06
CA ASP A 304 13.14 7.52 17.21
C ASP A 304 14.40 8.27 17.70
N GLY A 305 14.22 9.24 18.61
CA GLY A 305 15.28 9.94 19.30
C GLY A 305 15.14 11.47 19.28
N PRO A 306 16.03 12.21 19.96
CA PRO A 306 15.90 13.66 20.15
C PRO A 306 15.91 14.48 18.85
N ASP A 307 16.53 13.98 17.78
CA ASP A 307 16.68 14.70 16.51
C ASP A 307 15.50 14.48 15.54
N TRP A 308 14.41 13.83 15.96
CA TRP A 308 13.28 13.44 15.11
C TRP A 308 12.65 14.62 14.33
N GLU A 309 12.58 15.81 14.95
CA GLU A 309 12.09 17.03 14.30
C GLU A 309 13.03 17.44 13.17
N SER A 310 14.34 17.43 13.40
CA SER A 310 15.34 17.78 12.38
C SER A 310 15.33 16.78 11.21
N VAL A 311 15.12 15.49 11.49
CA VAL A 311 14.93 14.47 10.46
C VAL A 311 13.70 14.80 9.61
N ASN A 312 12.58 15.14 10.24
CA ASN A 312 11.35 15.50 9.53
C ASN A 312 11.49 16.76 8.68
N GLU A 313 12.24 17.77 9.14
CA GLU A 313 12.56 18.95 8.32
C GLU A 313 13.33 18.58 7.04
N ASP A 314 14.26 17.62 7.12
CA ASP A 314 14.93 17.10 5.93
C ASP A 314 13.96 16.35 5.00
N ARG A 315 13.00 15.60 5.55
CA ARG A 315 11.95 14.91 4.78
C ARG A 315 11.01 15.89 4.09
N TYR A 316 10.61 16.97 4.75
CA TYR A 316 9.78 18.01 4.13
C TYR A 316 10.54 18.74 3.02
N ARG A 317 11.84 18.98 3.18
CA ARG A 317 12.70 19.55 2.12
C ARG A 317 12.78 18.63 0.91
N LEU A 318 12.97 17.33 1.12
CA LEU A 318 12.96 16.33 0.05
C LEU A 318 11.62 16.34 -0.70
N LEU A 319 10.52 16.29 0.05
CA LEU A 319 9.17 16.27 -0.52
C LEU A 319 8.90 17.50 -1.40
N LYS A 320 9.28 18.70 -0.93
CA LYS A 320 9.18 19.95 -1.70
C LYS A 320 9.96 19.88 -3.01
N ASP A 321 11.21 19.39 -2.96
CA ASP A 321 12.05 19.27 -4.15
C ASP A 321 11.50 18.22 -5.14
N GLN A 322 10.97 17.08 -4.68
CA GLN A 322 10.32 16.09 -5.56
C GLN A 322 9.06 16.66 -6.21
N LEU A 323 8.17 17.29 -5.43
CA LEU A 323 6.97 17.92 -5.97
C LEU A 323 7.29 19.04 -6.97
N GLY A 324 8.35 19.84 -6.71
CA GLY A 324 8.82 20.85 -7.67
C GLY A 324 9.30 20.25 -9.01
N LEU A 325 9.89 19.05 -9.00
CA LEU A 325 10.19 18.32 -10.24
C LEU A 325 8.90 17.92 -10.96
N TYR A 326 7.89 17.47 -10.21
CA TYR A 326 6.60 17.06 -10.78
C TYR A 326 5.84 18.23 -11.38
N ASP A 327 5.84 19.39 -10.73
CA ASP A 327 5.26 20.63 -11.26
C ASP A 327 5.94 21.05 -12.57
N THR A 328 7.28 20.99 -12.59
CA THR A 328 8.08 21.33 -13.77
C THR A 328 7.77 20.38 -14.94
N ALA A 329 7.64 19.09 -14.66
CA ALA A 329 7.31 18.07 -15.64
C ALA A 329 5.80 17.96 -15.93
N LYS A 330 4.96 18.70 -15.20
CA LYS A 330 3.49 18.71 -15.31
C LYS A 330 2.84 17.33 -15.16
N ILE A 331 3.33 16.53 -14.21
CA ILE A 331 2.81 15.19 -13.98
C ILE A 331 1.78 15.18 -12.84
N SER A 332 0.81 14.27 -12.91
CA SER A 332 -0.11 14.01 -11.78
C SER A 332 0.58 13.10 -10.77
N TRP A 333 0.24 13.17 -9.49
CA TRP A 333 0.95 12.41 -8.45
C TRP A 333 0.06 12.01 -7.30
N SER A 334 0.39 10.87 -6.69
CA SER A 334 -0.29 10.19 -5.60
C SER A 334 0.63 9.93 -4.44
N ILE A 335 0.47 10.68 -3.35
CA ILE A 335 1.36 10.49 -2.18
C ILE A 335 0.92 9.29 -1.37
N TRP A 336 1.91 8.50 -0.95
CA TRP A 336 1.76 7.45 0.03
C TRP A 336 2.02 8.00 1.44
N LEU A 337 1.09 7.90 2.38
CA LEU A 337 -0.30 7.43 2.27
C LEU A 337 -1.22 8.39 3.04
N TYR A 338 -2.54 8.20 2.93
CA TYR A 338 -3.50 9.04 3.62
C TYR A 338 -3.45 8.86 5.15
N LYS A 339 -3.64 7.62 5.63
CA LYS A 339 -3.81 7.30 7.05
C LYS A 339 -3.01 6.07 7.47
N ASP A 340 -2.32 6.15 8.60
CA ASP A 340 -1.56 5.03 9.17
C ASP A 340 -1.44 5.11 10.70
N ILE A 341 -0.43 4.43 11.26
CA ILE A 341 -0.09 4.44 12.68
C ILE A 341 1.12 5.33 13.04
N GLY A 342 1.49 6.27 12.17
CA GLY A 342 2.46 7.33 12.47
C GLY A 342 3.71 7.38 11.59
N PHE A 343 3.78 6.60 10.49
CA PHE A 343 4.98 6.46 9.68
C PHE A 343 5.07 7.46 8.53
N GLN A 344 4.17 7.38 7.56
CA GLN A 344 4.12 8.23 6.36
C GLN A 344 2.85 9.06 6.27
N GLY A 345 1.78 8.64 6.95
CA GLY A 345 0.43 9.18 6.82
C GLY A 345 0.33 10.71 6.88
N MET A 346 -0.52 11.28 6.03
CA MET A 346 -1.02 12.67 6.14
C MET A 346 -1.72 12.90 7.48
N VAL A 347 -2.46 11.87 7.90
CA VAL A 347 -3.03 11.72 9.24
C VAL A 347 -2.63 10.36 9.79
N TYR A 348 -2.64 10.20 11.10
CA TYR A 348 -2.31 8.93 11.73
C TYR A 348 -3.04 8.73 13.04
N ALA A 349 -3.31 7.48 13.42
CA ALA A 349 -3.93 7.15 14.71
C ALA A 349 -3.11 7.78 15.85
N GLY A 350 -3.76 8.55 16.71
CA GLY A 350 -3.06 9.29 17.76
C GLY A 350 -2.35 8.35 18.76
N PRO A 351 -1.21 8.77 19.34
CA PRO A 351 -0.43 7.95 20.26
C PRO A 351 -1.21 7.55 21.53
N ASP A 352 -2.26 8.31 21.85
CA ASP A 352 -3.13 8.09 23.00
C ASP A 352 -4.36 7.22 22.73
N THR A 353 -4.56 6.79 21.48
CA THR A 353 -5.72 5.98 21.09
C THR A 353 -5.62 4.55 21.61
N ALA A 354 -6.76 3.87 21.74
CA ALA A 354 -6.84 2.50 22.23
C ALA A 354 -5.97 1.56 21.41
N TYR A 355 -6.00 1.66 20.07
CA TYR A 355 -5.20 0.83 19.18
C TYR A 355 -3.71 0.98 19.43
N ILE A 356 -3.19 2.21 19.43
CA ILE A 356 -1.74 2.43 19.63
C ILE A 356 -1.29 1.98 21.01
N LYS A 357 -2.07 2.26 22.07
CA LYS A 357 -1.75 1.83 23.44
C LYS A 357 -1.76 0.32 23.59
N HIS A 358 -2.78 -0.34 23.05
CA HIS A 358 -2.99 -1.78 23.15
C HIS A 358 -1.89 -2.57 22.43
N PHE A 359 -1.55 -2.15 21.20
CA PHE A 359 -0.53 -2.83 20.40
C PHE A 359 0.89 -2.34 20.64
N LYS A 360 1.12 -1.34 21.52
CA LYS A 360 2.45 -0.77 21.78
C LYS A 360 3.54 -1.84 22.02
N PRO A 361 3.34 -2.85 22.89
CA PRO A 361 4.39 -3.85 23.12
C PRO A 361 4.70 -4.69 21.88
N PHE A 362 3.69 -4.98 21.05
CA PHE A 362 3.85 -5.70 19.79
C PHE A 362 4.59 -4.84 18.76
N LEU A 363 4.22 -3.56 18.62
CA LEU A 363 4.87 -2.62 17.71
C LEU A 363 6.35 -2.40 18.08
N GLU A 364 6.66 -2.30 19.38
CA GLU A 364 8.03 -2.22 19.88
C GLU A 364 8.82 -3.51 19.58
N LYS A 365 8.19 -4.68 19.71
CA LYS A 365 8.81 -5.96 19.33
C LYS A 365 9.09 -5.99 17.83
N LYS A 366 8.11 -5.65 17.00
CA LYS A 366 8.21 -5.61 15.52
C LYS A 366 9.39 -4.74 15.08
N LYS A 367 9.50 -3.54 15.67
CA LYS A 367 10.63 -2.62 15.46
C LYS A 367 11.96 -3.23 15.89
N ARG A 368 12.02 -3.86 17.07
CA ARG A 368 13.25 -4.48 17.61
C ARG A 368 13.78 -5.63 16.72
N VAL A 369 12.88 -6.40 16.11
CA VAL A 369 13.26 -7.54 15.25
C VAL A 369 13.32 -7.18 13.76
N ALA A 370 13.02 -5.92 13.40
CA ALA A 370 12.93 -5.44 12.03
C ALA A 370 12.06 -6.34 11.14
N ALA A 371 10.87 -6.72 11.63
CA ALA A 371 9.97 -7.64 10.93
C ALA A 371 9.35 -7.03 9.65
N ASP A 372 9.31 -5.70 9.53
CA ASP A 372 8.92 -5.00 8.32
C ASP A 372 9.93 -3.92 7.93
N GLU A 373 9.95 -3.58 6.65
CA GLU A 373 10.83 -2.55 6.10
C GLU A 373 10.34 -1.13 6.39
N TRP A 374 9.18 -0.92 7.00
CA TRP A 374 8.68 0.44 7.24
C TRP A 374 8.91 0.87 8.69
N GLY A 375 9.83 1.82 8.89
CA GLY A 375 9.86 2.64 10.10
C GLY A 375 10.67 2.16 11.31
N ALA A 376 11.64 1.26 11.14
CA ALA A 376 12.69 1.18 12.16
C ALA A 376 13.63 2.39 11.99
N ASP A 377 13.57 3.39 12.87
CA ASP A 377 14.74 4.23 13.13
C ASP A 377 15.14 3.98 14.59
N ILE A 378 16.35 3.46 14.78
CA ILE A 378 16.86 3.02 16.07
C ILE A 378 18.24 3.63 16.33
N LYS A 379 18.62 4.69 15.62
CA LYS A 379 19.94 5.33 15.74
C LYS A 379 20.34 5.61 17.19
N HIS A 380 19.40 5.66 18.15
CA HIS A 380 19.62 6.09 19.53
C HIS A 380 19.23 5.10 20.65
N PHE A 381 19.14 3.78 20.40
CA PHE A 381 19.19 2.74 21.48
C PHE A 381 20.60 2.61 22.09
N LYS A 382 21.16 3.74 22.56
CA LYS A 382 22.60 3.97 22.55
C LYS A 382 23.42 3.64 23.81
N PRO A 383 22.91 3.27 25.01
CA PRO A 383 23.84 2.97 26.09
C PRO A 383 24.39 1.52 26.06
N PHE A 384 24.39 0.83 24.91
CA PHE A 384 25.13 -0.45 24.78
C PHE A 384 25.93 -0.64 23.48
N LEU A 385 25.86 0.30 22.52
CA LEU A 385 26.51 0.15 21.22
C LEU A 385 27.48 1.31 20.90
N GLU A 386 28.21 1.76 21.92
CA GLU A 386 29.45 2.53 21.72
C GLU A 386 30.63 1.57 21.50
N LYS A 387 30.61 0.85 20.37
CA LYS A 387 31.86 0.45 19.71
C LYS A 387 31.61 0.14 18.24
N LYS A 388 32.13 1.07 17.41
CA LYS A 388 32.45 0.91 15.99
C LYS A 388 31.34 1.28 14.99
N LYS A 389 31.30 2.58 14.67
CA LYS A 389 30.85 3.07 13.35
C LYS A 389 31.81 2.61 12.27
N ARG A 390 31.26 2.09 11.17
CA ARG A 390 31.65 2.21 9.74
C ARG A 390 31.32 0.90 9.03
N VAL A 391 30.28 0.89 8.22
CA VAL A 391 30.32 0.90 6.75
C VAL A 391 28.89 1.04 6.23
N ALA A 392 28.74 1.62 5.04
CA ALA A 392 27.48 1.90 4.37
C ALA A 392 26.88 0.64 3.73
N ALA A 393 25.56 0.54 3.74
CA ALA A 393 24.79 -0.24 2.79
C ALA A 393 23.48 0.52 2.53
N ASP A 394 23.23 0.85 1.26
CA ASP A 394 21.97 1.41 0.79
C ASP A 394 20.86 0.39 1.03
N GLU A 395 19.87 0.76 1.84
CA GLU A 395 18.70 -0.06 2.10
C GLU A 395 17.45 0.79 1.94
N TRP A 396 16.40 0.18 1.37
CA TRP A 396 15.06 0.70 1.44
C TRP A 396 14.48 0.28 2.79
N GLY A 397 13.97 1.24 3.57
CA GLY A 397 13.27 0.90 4.80
C GLY A 397 14.09 0.85 6.09
N ALA A 398 13.57 0.10 7.06
CA ALA A 398 13.94 -0.02 8.47
C ALA A 398 15.47 -0.07 8.73
N ASP A 399 15.94 0.68 9.72
CA ASP A 399 17.29 0.62 10.30
C ASP A 399 17.53 -0.75 10.94
N ILE A 400 18.17 -1.65 10.20
CA ILE A 400 18.43 -3.03 10.62
C ILE A 400 19.62 -3.19 11.56
N LYS A 401 20.28 -2.10 12.00
CA LYS A 401 21.51 -2.18 12.80
C LYS A 401 21.36 -3.04 14.07
N VAL A 402 20.17 -3.13 14.65
CA VAL A 402 19.88 -4.00 15.82
C VAL A 402 20.03 -5.49 15.51
N VAL A 403 19.72 -5.92 14.29
CA VAL A 403 19.77 -7.32 13.88
C VAL A 403 20.98 -7.64 13.01
N GLN A 404 21.81 -6.65 12.68
CA GLN A 404 23.00 -6.82 11.83
C GLN A 404 23.90 -7.97 12.29
N HIS A 405 24.13 -8.11 13.60
CA HIS A 405 24.94 -9.19 14.16
C HIS A 405 24.39 -10.61 13.91
N VAL A 406 23.11 -10.73 13.57
CA VAL A 406 22.45 -11.99 13.19
C VAL A 406 22.56 -12.22 11.68
N PHE A 407 22.37 -11.18 10.88
CA PHE A 407 22.27 -11.30 9.43
C PHE A 407 23.62 -11.19 8.70
N ASP A 408 24.58 -10.41 9.20
CA ASP A 408 25.91 -10.29 8.58
C ASP A 408 26.60 -11.64 8.37
N PRO A 409 26.72 -12.53 9.38
CA PRO A 409 27.38 -13.82 9.17
C PRO A 409 26.66 -14.70 8.15
N LEU A 410 25.33 -14.60 8.09
CA LEU A 410 24.50 -15.33 7.13
C LEU A 410 24.71 -14.79 5.71
N GLU A 411 24.70 -13.47 5.54
CA GLU A 411 24.90 -12.81 4.26
C GLU A 411 26.32 -13.05 3.73
N GLU A 412 27.34 -12.96 4.59
CA GLU A 412 28.72 -13.27 4.25
C GLU A 412 28.89 -14.73 3.81
N TRP A 413 28.28 -15.66 4.55
CA TRP A 413 28.26 -17.08 4.19
C TRP A 413 27.55 -17.30 2.86
N LEU A 414 26.37 -16.69 2.64
CA LEU A 414 25.61 -16.83 1.41
C LEU A 414 26.37 -16.28 0.21
N VAL A 415 27.03 -15.13 0.35
CA VAL A 415 27.89 -14.56 -0.70
C VAL A 415 29.07 -15.46 -1.02
N LYS A 416 29.68 -16.09 -0.02
CA LYS A 416 30.83 -16.97 -0.18
C LYS A 416 30.44 -18.27 -0.90
N GLU A 417 29.36 -18.92 -0.45
CA GLU A 417 28.96 -20.23 -0.97
C GLU A 417 28.12 -20.12 -2.25
N VAL A 418 27.38 -19.01 -2.44
CA VAL A 418 26.52 -18.75 -3.62
C VAL A 418 26.76 -17.34 -4.19
N PRO A 419 27.92 -17.06 -4.81
CA PRO A 419 28.24 -15.72 -5.32
C PRO A 419 27.23 -15.15 -6.33
N GLY A 420 26.46 -16.02 -6.99
CA GLY A 420 25.41 -15.66 -7.94
C GLY A 420 24.29 -14.82 -7.34
N ILE A 421 24.09 -14.84 -6.01
CA ILE A 421 23.07 -14.03 -5.32
C ILE A 421 23.18 -12.53 -5.62
N LYS A 422 24.41 -12.03 -5.90
CA LYS A 422 24.68 -10.63 -6.26
C LYS A 422 24.05 -10.19 -7.59
N LYS A 423 23.62 -11.15 -8.42
CA LYS A 423 22.99 -10.90 -9.72
C LYS A 423 21.51 -11.28 -9.73
N ARG A 424 20.96 -11.71 -8.59
CA ARG A 424 19.56 -12.14 -8.49
C ARG A 424 18.64 -10.96 -8.79
N TYR A 425 17.65 -11.19 -9.65
CA TYR A 425 16.62 -10.21 -9.94
C TYR A 425 15.78 -9.89 -8.69
N PRO A 426 15.44 -8.61 -8.43
CA PRO A 426 15.74 -7.45 -9.27
C PRO A 426 17.20 -6.96 -9.14
N PRO A 427 17.80 -6.42 -10.20
CA PRO A 427 19.22 -6.05 -10.23
C PRO A 427 19.57 -4.88 -9.30
N MET A 428 18.56 -4.14 -8.83
CA MET A 428 18.73 -3.00 -7.92
C MET A 428 18.88 -3.44 -6.46
N TRP A 429 18.59 -4.70 -6.15
CA TRP A 429 18.66 -5.23 -4.79
C TRP A 429 20.05 -5.76 -4.47
N ASN A 430 20.47 -5.53 -3.23
CA ASN A 430 21.68 -6.15 -2.68
C ASN A 430 21.31 -7.44 -1.92
N VAL A 431 22.33 -8.12 -1.39
CA VAL A 431 22.13 -9.40 -0.69
C VAL A 431 21.33 -9.23 0.60
N SER A 432 21.57 -8.16 1.36
CA SER A 432 20.78 -7.83 2.57
C SER A 432 19.29 -7.69 2.24
N THR A 433 18.94 -7.03 1.12
CA THR A 433 17.55 -6.90 0.68
C THR A 433 16.92 -8.27 0.38
N HIS A 434 17.62 -9.11 -0.40
CA HIS A 434 17.13 -10.47 -0.73
C HIS A 434 16.92 -11.32 0.53
N VAL A 435 17.90 -11.32 1.44
CA VAL A 435 17.85 -12.11 2.68
C VAL A 435 16.78 -11.56 3.63
N GLY A 436 16.71 -10.23 3.77
CA GLY A 436 15.75 -9.53 4.61
C GLY A 436 14.31 -9.77 4.20
N ARG A 437 14.01 -9.70 2.90
CA ARG A 437 12.66 -9.93 2.37
C ARG A 437 12.15 -11.33 2.71
N VAL A 438 12.98 -12.35 2.53
CA VAL A 438 12.59 -13.74 2.81
C VAL A 438 12.50 -13.99 4.32
N LEU A 439 13.54 -13.64 5.08
CA LEU A 439 13.63 -14.07 6.47
C LEU A 439 12.87 -13.16 7.43
N ARG A 440 12.89 -11.84 7.22
CA ARG A 440 12.23 -10.90 8.14
C ARG A 440 10.82 -10.56 7.68
N ASN A 441 10.67 -10.13 6.44
CA ASN A 441 9.40 -9.58 5.95
C ASN A 441 8.37 -10.66 5.63
N ILE A 442 8.81 -11.90 5.42
CA ILE A 442 7.95 -13.06 5.16
C ILE A 442 8.01 -14.02 6.34
N LEU A 443 9.08 -14.81 6.48
CA LEU A 443 9.11 -15.91 7.46
C LEU A 443 8.87 -15.42 8.90
N LEU A 444 9.70 -14.50 9.40
CA LEU A 444 9.55 -13.98 10.76
C LEU A 444 8.20 -13.27 10.94
N SER A 445 7.78 -12.47 9.96
CA SER A 445 6.49 -11.79 10.00
C SER A 445 5.29 -12.75 10.08
N GLU A 446 5.33 -13.86 9.33
CA GLU A 446 4.30 -14.90 9.35
C GLU A 446 4.20 -15.60 10.72
N GLU A 447 5.35 -15.89 11.32
CA GLU A 447 5.40 -16.46 12.67
C GLU A 447 4.92 -15.49 13.77
N LEU A 448 4.83 -14.18 13.47
CA LEU A 448 4.26 -13.19 14.39
C LEU A 448 2.73 -13.07 14.26
N TYR A 449 2.06 -13.70 13.29
CA TYR A 449 0.59 -13.62 13.16
C TYR A 449 -0.15 -14.16 14.38
N PRO A 450 0.17 -15.36 14.91
CA PRO A 450 -0.52 -15.88 16.07
C PRO A 450 -0.36 -14.94 17.27
N GLU A 451 0.86 -14.46 17.53
CA GLU A 451 1.14 -13.53 18.62
C GLU A 451 0.39 -12.21 18.47
N TYR A 452 0.35 -11.62 17.27
CA TYR A 452 -0.45 -10.44 17.01
C TYR A 452 -1.94 -10.69 17.25
N ALA A 453 -2.46 -11.83 16.79
CA ALA A 453 -3.85 -12.22 16.99
C ALA A 453 -4.22 -12.40 18.47
N GLU A 454 -3.29 -12.87 19.31
CA GLU A 454 -3.52 -13.02 20.76
C GLU A 454 -3.88 -11.70 21.45
N TYR A 455 -3.42 -10.55 20.95
CA TYR A 455 -3.84 -9.24 21.49
C TYR A 455 -5.34 -9.01 21.33
N PHE A 456 -6.02 -9.71 20.41
CA PHE A 456 -7.47 -9.61 20.24
C PHE A 456 -8.25 -10.62 21.11
N ARG A 457 -7.56 -11.53 21.80
CA ARG A 457 -8.22 -12.57 22.59
C ARG A 457 -9.09 -11.95 23.69
N ASP A 458 -10.28 -12.50 23.85
CA ASP A 458 -11.26 -12.14 24.88
C ASP A 458 -11.76 -10.68 24.85
N LEU A 459 -11.37 -9.88 23.86
CA LEU A 459 -11.88 -8.51 23.71
C LEU A 459 -13.40 -8.53 23.46
N SER A 460 -14.13 -7.67 24.17
CA SER A 460 -15.56 -7.47 23.95
C SER A 460 -15.84 -6.73 22.63
N PHE A 461 -17.10 -6.71 22.16
CA PHE A 461 -17.47 -5.92 20.99
C PHE A 461 -17.20 -4.43 21.19
N GLU A 462 -17.41 -3.92 22.41
CA GLU A 462 -17.13 -2.53 22.77
C GLU A 462 -15.62 -2.22 22.68
N GLN A 463 -14.77 -3.13 23.16
CA GLN A 463 -13.31 -2.96 23.05
C GLN A 463 -12.84 -3.02 21.60
N LEU A 464 -13.42 -3.91 20.78
CA LEU A 464 -13.12 -3.98 19.35
C LEU A 464 -13.56 -2.72 18.60
N ASP A 465 -14.73 -2.17 18.92
CA ASP A 465 -15.20 -0.90 18.38
C ASP A 465 -14.28 0.25 18.78
N GLU A 466 -13.81 0.29 20.04
CA GLU A 466 -12.85 1.29 20.52
C GLU A 466 -11.49 1.20 19.80
N LEU A 467 -10.99 -0.02 19.57
CA LEU A 467 -9.79 -0.25 18.77
C LEU A 467 -9.98 0.28 17.33
N ALA A 468 -11.08 -0.08 16.66
CA ALA A 468 -11.38 0.43 15.33
C ALA A 468 -11.56 1.96 15.31
N ALA A 469 -12.22 2.52 16.33
CA ALA A 469 -12.50 3.95 16.44
C ALA A 469 -11.24 4.80 16.59
N SER A 470 -10.10 4.20 16.91
CA SER A 470 -8.79 4.85 16.91
C SER A 470 -8.42 5.45 15.54
N PHE A 471 -9.04 4.97 14.46
CA PHE A 471 -8.82 5.45 13.09
C PHE A 471 -9.86 6.48 12.62
N LYS A 472 -10.87 6.83 13.42
CA LYS A 472 -11.76 7.96 13.11
C LYS A 472 -10.94 9.25 13.02
N PHE A 473 -11.26 10.11 12.06
CA PHE A 473 -10.52 11.36 11.82
C PHE A 473 -10.28 12.19 13.09
N GLU A 474 -11.29 12.33 13.96
CA GLU A 474 -11.19 13.05 15.23
C GLU A 474 -10.17 12.49 16.23
N ASN A 475 -9.83 11.20 16.10
CA ASN A 475 -8.86 10.52 16.95
C ASN A 475 -7.46 10.47 16.31
N CYS A 476 -7.35 10.92 15.06
CA CYS A 476 -6.08 11.01 14.35
C CYS A 476 -5.36 12.33 14.65
N LYS A 477 -4.03 12.30 14.51
CA LYS A 477 -3.18 13.48 14.44
C LYS A 477 -2.89 13.80 12.99
N GLN A 478 -2.77 15.10 12.69
CA GLN A 478 -2.39 15.58 11.37
C GLN A 478 -0.88 15.80 11.32
N ARG A 479 -0.27 15.46 10.17
CA ARG A 479 1.13 15.78 9.90
C ARG A 479 1.22 17.14 9.22
N GLU A 480 1.18 18.21 10.02
CA GLU A 480 1.09 19.60 9.54
C GLU A 480 2.13 19.95 8.46
N GLY A 481 3.41 19.60 8.66
CA GLY A 481 4.46 19.91 7.68
C GLY A 481 4.25 19.21 6.34
N LEU A 482 3.81 17.95 6.35
CA LEU A 482 3.45 17.22 5.12
C LEU A 482 2.24 17.87 4.46
N ASN A 483 1.17 18.09 5.22
CA ASN A 483 -0.09 18.63 4.71
C ASN A 483 0.08 20.05 4.15
N GLN A 484 0.94 20.86 4.77
CA GLN A 484 1.31 22.18 4.26
C GLN A 484 2.00 22.07 2.89
N VAL A 485 3.02 21.22 2.76
CA VAL A 485 3.73 21.03 1.48
C VAL A 485 2.74 20.58 0.39
N LEU A 486 1.88 19.62 0.71
CA LEU A 486 0.88 19.14 -0.24
C LEU A 486 -0.11 20.21 -0.66
N ARG A 487 -0.56 21.06 0.27
CA ARG A 487 -1.45 22.20 -0.01
C ARG A 487 -0.76 23.26 -0.89
N GLU A 488 0.53 23.50 -0.70
CA GLU A 488 1.31 24.42 -1.54
C GLU A 488 1.36 23.95 -3.00
N HIS A 489 1.54 22.65 -3.22
CA HIS A 489 1.59 22.02 -4.54
C HIS A 489 0.21 21.55 -5.07
N ALA A 490 -0.87 21.75 -4.31
CA ALA A 490 -2.22 21.41 -4.74
C ALA A 490 -2.74 22.37 -5.83
N LYS A 491 -2.21 23.61 -5.86
CA LYS A 491 -2.62 24.66 -6.80
C LYS A 491 -2.30 24.24 -8.23
N LEU A 492 -3.26 24.44 -9.14
CA LEU A 492 -3.07 24.15 -10.56
C LEU A 492 -2.11 25.17 -11.18
N HIS A 493 -1.08 24.70 -11.89
CA HIS A 493 -0.29 25.47 -12.84
C HIS A 493 -0.63 25.03 -14.27
#